data_AF-A0A6B8WR52-F1
#
_entry.id   AF-A0A6B8WR52-F1
#
_cell.length_a   1.000
_cell.length_b   1.000
_cell.length_c   1.000
_cell.angle_alpha   90.00
_cell.angle_beta   90.00
_cell.angle_gamma   90.00
#
_symmetry.space_group_name_H-M   'P 1'
#
loop_
_entity.id
_entity.type
_entity.pdbx_description
1 polymer ?
#
loop_
_entity_poly.entity_id
_entity_poly.type
_entity_poly.pdbx_seq_one_letter_code
_entity_poly.pdbx_strand_id
1 'polypeptide(L)' 'MRASYQEQFDDFTHDLIIMGDTVRDIMTAACDALLQGSLDSAENALTLSHDLPEIRTRCAQRAVDLFAL' A
#
# COMPACT_ATOMS: atom_id res chain seq x y z
N MET A 1 3.18 -19.07 -21.11
CA MET A 1 3.63 -17.67 -21.17
C MET A 1 2.49 -16.68 -20.90
N ARG A 2 1.45 -16.58 -21.75
CA ARG A 2 0.39 -15.57 -21.59
C ARG A 2 -0.39 -15.63 -20.25
N ALA A 3 -0.68 -16.84 -19.76
CA ALA A 3 -1.37 -17.02 -18.47
C ALA A 3 -0.52 -16.55 -17.26
N SER A 4 0.79 -16.83 -17.27
CA SER A 4 1.70 -16.42 -16.18
C SER A 4 1.90 -14.91 -16.13
N TYR A 5 1.90 -14.23 -17.27
CA TYR A 5 2.01 -12.76 -17.32
C TYR A 5 0.73 -12.09 -16.80
N GLN A 6 -0.45 -12.59 -17.19
CA GLN A 6 -1.73 -12.07 -16.69
C GLN A 6 -1.85 -12.24 -15.17
N GLU A 7 -1.48 -13.41 -14.65
CA GLU A 7 -1.47 -13.66 -13.20
C GLU A 7 -0.52 -12.72 -12.45
N GLN A 8 0.71 -12.53 -12.95
CA GLN A 8 1.66 -11.59 -12.35
C GLN A 8 1.19 -10.13 -12.42
N PHE A 9 0.51 -9.74 -13.52
CA PHE A 9 -0.05 -8.41 -13.68
C PHE A 9 -1.24 -8.15 -12.74
N ASP A 10 -2.11 -9.13 -12.58
CA ASP A 10 -3.26 -9.06 -11.67
C ASP A 10 -2.77 -8.95 -10.22
N ASP A 11 -1.79 -9.75 -9.84
CA ASP A 11 -1.13 -9.70 -8.53
C ASP A 11 -0.48 -8.33 -8.25
N PHE A 12 0.26 -7.79 -9.22
CA PHE A 12 0.87 -6.46 -9.10
C PHE A 12 -0.19 -5.36 -8.96
N THR A 13 -1.25 -5.43 -9.76
CA THR A 13 -2.37 -4.48 -9.70
C THR A 13 -3.06 -4.55 -8.34
N HIS A 14 -3.27 -5.75 -7.81
CA HIS A 14 -3.86 -5.95 -6.49
C HIS A 14 -3.01 -5.32 -5.38
N ASP A 15 -1.70 -5.51 -5.43
CA ASP A 15 -0.78 -4.91 -4.45
C ASP A 15 -0.79 -3.37 -4.51
N LEU A 16 -0.91 -2.77 -5.70
CA LEU A 16 -1.07 -1.32 -5.85
C LEU A 16 -2.38 -0.81 -5.27
N ILE A 17 -3.47 -1.56 -5.42
CA ILE A 17 -4.77 -1.20 -4.82
C ILE A 17 -4.66 -1.21 -3.29
N ILE A 18 -4.08 -2.27 -2.72
CA ILE A 18 -3.83 -2.36 -1.28
C ILE A 18 -2.99 -1.17 -0.82
N MET A 19 -1.89 -0.85 -1.52
CA MET A 19 -1.05 0.29 -1.17
C MET A 19 -1.83 1.61 -1.19
N GLY A 20 -2.67 1.83 -2.21
CA GLY A 20 -3.50 3.02 -2.34
C GLY A 20 -4.54 3.15 -1.23
N ASP A 21 -5.15 2.04 -0.83
CA ASP A 21 -6.11 1.99 0.28
C ASP A 21 -5.40 2.25 1.62
N THR A 22 -4.26 1.61 1.87
CA THR A 22 -3.45 1.87 3.08
C THR A 22 -3.04 3.35 3.19
N VAL A 23 -2.58 3.96 2.11
CA VAL A 23 -2.23 5.40 2.11
C VAL A 23 -3.46 6.27 2.40
N ARG A 24 -4.62 5.93 1.83
CA ARG A 24 -5.87 6.65 2.10
C ARG A 24 -6.27 6.58 3.57
N ASP A 25 -6.14 5.40 4.18
CA ASP A 25 -6.50 5.18 5.58
C ASP A 25 -5.56 5.93 6.52
N ILE A 26 -4.24 5.88 6.26
CA ILE A 26 -3.23 6.68 7.00
C ILE A 26 -3.58 8.16 6.93
N MET A 27 -3.85 8.69 5.73
CA MET A 27 -4.17 10.10 5.55
C MET A 27 -5.48 10.50 6.23
N THR A 28 -6.47 9.61 6.23
CA THR A 28 -7.75 9.84 6.92
C THR A 28 -7.54 9.94 8.43
N ALA A 29 -6.81 8.99 9.01
CA ALA A 29 -6.49 8.99 10.44
C ALA A 29 -5.61 10.19 10.84
N ALA A 30 -4.63 10.56 10.00
CA ALA A 30 -3.77 11.72 10.23
C ALA A 30 -4.53 13.04 10.17
N CYS A 31 -5.42 13.21 9.19
CA CYS A 31 -6.28 14.39 9.09
C CYS A 31 -7.21 14.50 10.30
N ASP A 32 -7.82 13.39 10.73
CA ASP A 32 -8.67 13.37 11.92
C ASP A 32 -7.88 13.73 13.18
N ALA A 33 -6.69 13.16 13.36
CA ALA A 33 -5.79 13.50 14.46
C ALA A 33 -5.44 14.99 14.51
N LEU A 34 -5.08 15.58 13.35
CA LEU A 34 -4.72 16.99 13.24
C LEU A 34 -5.90 17.94 13.49
N LEU A 35 -7.07 17.61 12.94
CA LEU A 35 -8.24 18.49 13.01
C LEU A 35 -8.96 18.39 14.37
N GLN A 36 -9.00 17.20 14.96
CA GLN A 36 -9.69 16.96 16.23
C GLN A 36 -8.76 16.94 17.45
N GLY A 37 -7.44 16.96 17.24
CA GLY A 37 -6.47 16.74 18.32
C GLY A 37 -6.54 15.33 18.90
N SER A 38 -6.98 14.35 18.11
CA SER A 38 -7.15 12.95 18.54
C SER A 38 -5.80 12.23 18.60
N LEU A 39 -5.36 11.88 19.80
CA LEU A 39 -4.15 11.07 20.01
C LEU A 39 -4.30 9.65 19.45
N ASP A 40 -5.47 9.03 19.65
CA ASP A 40 -5.76 7.69 19.16
C ASP A 40 -5.68 7.62 17.62
N SER A 41 -6.22 8.63 16.93
CA SER A 41 -6.14 8.73 15.48
C SER A 41 -4.69 8.93 15.00
N ALA A 42 -3.86 9.65 15.77
CA ALA A 42 -2.44 9.84 15.46
C ALA A 42 -1.67 8.53 15.60
N GLU A 43 -1.88 7.79 16.70
CA GLU A 43 -1.24 6.49 16.93
C GLU A 43 -1.65 5.46 15.88
N ASN A 44 -2.93 5.46 15.48
CA ASN A 44 -3.42 4.59 14.41
C ASN A 44 -2.75 4.93 13.07
N ALA A 45 -2.65 6.22 12.71
CA ALA A 45 -1.98 6.66 11.48
C ALA A 45 -0.51 6.23 11.45
N LEU A 46 0.20 6.35 12.58
CA LEU A 46 1.59 5.90 12.72
C LEU A 46 1.69 4.37 12.59
N THR A 47 0.80 3.64 13.24
CA THR A 47 0.78 2.17 13.20
C THR A 47 0.57 1.67 11.78
N LEU A 48 -0.44 2.20 11.06
CA LEU A 48 -0.71 1.85 9.67
C LEU A 48 0.47 2.20 8.74
N SER A 49 1.24 3.24 9.06
CA SER A 49 2.40 3.64 8.26
C SER A 49 3.57 2.65 8.33
N HIS A 50 3.62 1.78 9.35
CA HIS A 50 4.69 0.79 9.50
C HIS A 50 4.67 -0.29 8.42
N ASP A 51 3.49 -0.63 7.88
CA ASP A 51 3.34 -1.70 6.89
C ASP A 51 3.62 -1.20 5.46
N LEU A 52 3.55 0.12 5.25
CA LEU A 52 3.69 0.75 3.93
C LEU A 52 5.04 0.46 3.23
N PRO A 53 6.21 0.46 3.91
CA PRO A 53 7.49 0.11 3.29
C PRO A 53 7.54 -1.32 2.75
N GLU A 54 6.89 -2.27 3.43
CA GLU A 54 6.82 -3.66 2.97
C GLU A 54 5.97 -3.77 1.71
N ILE A 55 4.77 -3.18 1.72
CA ILE A 55 3.86 -3.16 0.56
C ILE A 55 4.56 -2.51 -0.65
N ARG A 56 5.25 -1.38 -0.44
CA ARG A 56 6.03 -0.71 -1.49
C ARG A 56 7.12 -1.62 -2.05
N THR A 57 7.85 -2.32 -1.18
CA THR A 57 8.93 -3.23 -1.59
C THR A 57 8.37 -4.39 -2.42
N ARG A 58 7.22 -4.95 -2.01
CA ARG A 58 6.52 -6.00 -2.75
C ARG A 58 6.06 -5.52 -4.13
N CYS A 59 5.45 -4.34 -4.21
CA CYS A 59 5.07 -3.72 -5.50
C CYS A 59 6.28 -3.53 -6.42
N ALA A 60 7.39 -3.03 -5.89
CA ALA A 60 8.60 -2.81 -6.66
C ALA A 60 9.19 -4.13 -7.19
N GLN A 61 9.23 -5.18 -6.37
CA GLN A 61 9.70 -6.49 -6.80
C GLN A 61 8.83 -7.07 -7.92
N ARG A 62 7.50 -7.06 -7.75
CA ARG A 62 6.58 -7.57 -8.77
C ARG A 62 6.65 -6.79 -10.08
N ALA A 63 6.85 -5.47 -10.01
CA ALA A 63 7.08 -4.66 -11.20
C ALA A 63 8.35 -5.09 -11.95
N VAL A 64 9.45 -5.34 -11.22
CA VAL A 64 10.69 -5.86 -11.82
C VAL A 64 10.46 -7.22 -12.46
N ASP A 65 9.78 -8.14 -11.76
CA ASP A 65 9.50 -9.49 -12.27
C ASP A 65 8.66 -9.47 -13.55
N LEU A 66 7.70 -8.53 -13.65
CA LEU A 66 6.90 -8.27 -14.86
C LEU A 66 7.73 -7.80 -16.06
N PHE A 67 8.81 -7.04 -15.83
CA PHE A 67 9.69 -6.50 -16.89
C PHE A 67 10.89 -7.42 -17.21
N ALA A 68 11.19 -8.39 -16.36
CA ALA A 68 12.29 -9.33 -16.53
C ALA A 68 11.94 -10.54 -17.42
N LEU A 69 10.74 -10.56 -18.00
CA LEU A 69 10.17 -11.64 -18.81
C LEU A 69 10.33 -11.40 -20.32
#